data_AF-A0A520C643-F1
#
_entry.id   AF-A0A520C643-F1
#
_cell.length_a   1.000
_cell.length_b   1.000
_cell.length_c   1.000
_cell.angle_alpha   90.00
_cell.angle_beta   90.00
_cell.angle_gamma   90.00
#
_symmetry.space_group_name_H-M   'P 1'
#
loop_
_entity.id
_entity.type
_entity.pdbx_description
1 polymer ?
#
loop_
_entity_poly.entity_id
_entity_poly.type
_entity_poly.pdbx_seq_one_letter_code
_entity_poly.pdbx_strand_id
1 'polypeptide(L)'
;SWGCGGNMTAQYYSDLYRRYATYARDYPGAPLKKIAAGANADDYKWTETCMKNMGRQMWGLTLHYYTLPTGKWNVKGSSTQFDEAQYFTTMQNCLRMEELVTKHSAIMDKYDPNKKVALVVDEWGIWTDVEPGTNPGFLYQQNSLRDALIAGTTLNIFNNHSDRVKMANLAQTVNVLQALVLTEKNKMILTPTYHVFDLYKVHQDAKYLPIDFASPDYVSGDKKIPALNVSASQDANGAIHISLVNLDPNKKINISTALDGLNWKTVTGQILTSAKVNDVNSFTDPNKIHIVKFNGAKKSGNKLSAEIPAQSVVVLELKN
;
A
#
# COMPACT_ATOMS: atom_id res chain seq x y z
N SER A 1 -17.28 -16.03 -6.43
CA SER A 1 -15.97 -15.71 -7.03
C SER A 1 -15.11 -16.96 -7.10
N TRP A 2 -13.82 -16.84 -7.44
CA TRP A 2 -12.86 -17.93 -7.66
C TRP A 2 -12.53 -18.80 -6.44
N GLY A 3 -12.77 -18.32 -5.22
CA GLY A 3 -12.48 -19.06 -3.98
C GLY A 3 -13.71 -19.30 -3.11
N CYS A 4 -13.67 -18.85 -1.84
CA CYS A 4 -14.73 -19.06 -0.85
C CYS A 4 -16.13 -18.58 -1.30
N GLY A 5 -16.21 -17.65 -2.25
CA GLY A 5 -17.45 -17.21 -2.87
C GLY A 5 -18.05 -18.16 -3.91
N GLY A 6 -17.65 -19.43 -3.96
CA GLY A 6 -18.30 -20.48 -4.75
C GLY A 6 -17.45 -21.18 -5.81
N ASN A 7 -16.11 -21.08 -5.76
CA ASN A 7 -15.17 -21.78 -6.67
C ASN A 7 -15.53 -21.66 -8.17
N MET A 8 -15.89 -20.46 -8.59
CA MET A 8 -16.42 -20.19 -9.94
C MET A 8 -15.30 -19.98 -10.95
N THR A 9 -15.54 -20.39 -12.21
CA THR A 9 -14.73 -19.87 -13.34
C THR A 9 -15.05 -18.40 -13.57
N ALA A 10 -14.11 -17.65 -14.17
CA ALA A 10 -14.33 -16.23 -14.51
C ALA A 10 -15.54 -16.04 -15.45
N GLN A 11 -15.74 -16.96 -16.41
CA GLN A 11 -16.88 -16.94 -17.31
C GLN A 11 -18.21 -17.04 -16.54
N TYR A 12 -18.35 -18.09 -15.73
CA TYR A 12 -19.57 -18.32 -14.94
C TYR A 12 -19.83 -17.16 -13.98
N TYR A 13 -18.79 -16.65 -13.30
CA TYR A 13 -18.90 -15.47 -12.45
C TYR A 13 -19.41 -14.25 -13.23
N SER A 14 -18.86 -13.97 -14.42
CA SER A 14 -19.26 -12.80 -15.21
C SER A 14 -20.72 -12.84 -15.65
N ASP A 15 -21.25 -14.03 -15.96
CA ASP A 15 -22.67 -14.24 -16.29
C ASP A 15 -23.56 -13.97 -15.06
N LEU A 16 -23.15 -14.47 -13.88
CA LEU A 16 -23.86 -14.19 -12.64
C LEU A 16 -23.79 -12.71 -12.27
N TYR A 17 -22.63 -12.06 -12.36
CA TYR A 17 -22.49 -10.63 -12.08
C TYR A 17 -23.49 -9.81 -12.90
N ARG A 18 -23.57 -10.03 -14.21
CA ARG A 18 -24.52 -9.34 -15.09
C ARG A 18 -25.97 -9.55 -14.66
N ARG A 19 -26.32 -10.80 -14.30
CA ARG A 19 -27.65 -11.13 -13.77
C ARG A 19 -27.96 -10.33 -12.50
N TYR A 20 -27.10 -10.39 -11.48
CA TYR A 20 -27.37 -9.74 -10.19
C TYR A 20 -27.28 -8.20 -10.28
N ALA A 21 -26.30 -7.67 -11.03
CA ALA A 21 -26.12 -6.24 -11.23
C ALA A 21 -27.31 -5.56 -11.92
N THR A 22 -28.09 -6.29 -12.72
CA THR A 22 -29.32 -5.79 -13.35
C THR A 22 -30.38 -5.39 -12.32
N TYR A 23 -30.44 -6.09 -11.20
CA TYR A 23 -31.45 -5.86 -10.16
C TYR A 23 -30.98 -4.90 -9.06
N ALA A 24 -29.69 -4.55 -9.02
CA ALA A 24 -29.17 -3.44 -8.23
C ALA A 24 -29.51 -2.11 -8.93
N ARG A 25 -30.70 -1.56 -8.65
CA ARG A 25 -31.21 -0.34 -9.30
C ARG A 25 -30.68 0.92 -8.64
N ASP A 26 -30.47 1.95 -9.44
CA ASP A 26 -30.26 3.31 -8.94
C ASP A 26 -31.61 3.90 -8.51
N TYR A 27 -31.63 4.56 -7.37
CA TYR A 27 -32.77 5.34 -6.90
C TYR A 27 -32.46 6.84 -6.96
N PRO A 28 -33.46 7.73 -7.06
CA PRO A 28 -33.24 9.17 -7.02
C PRO A 28 -32.41 9.59 -5.80
N GLY A 29 -31.26 10.24 -6.03
CA GLY A 29 -30.32 10.67 -4.98
C GLY A 29 -29.37 9.58 -4.45
N ALA A 30 -29.48 8.33 -4.90
CA ALA A 30 -28.67 7.20 -4.43
C ALA A 30 -28.17 6.31 -5.59
N PRO A 31 -27.31 6.82 -6.49
CA PRO A 31 -26.71 6.01 -7.55
C PRO A 31 -25.70 5.00 -6.98
N LEU A 32 -25.70 3.77 -7.51
CA LEU A 32 -24.84 2.69 -7.06
C LEU A 32 -23.53 2.65 -7.86
N LYS A 33 -22.40 2.65 -7.15
CA LYS A 33 -21.10 2.25 -7.70
C LYS A 33 -20.93 0.74 -7.58
N LYS A 34 -21.38 0.00 -8.60
CA LYS A 34 -21.32 -1.47 -8.61
C LYS A 34 -19.87 -1.93 -8.80
N ILE A 35 -19.38 -2.78 -7.91
CA ILE A 35 -18.02 -3.32 -7.97
C ILE A 35 -18.11 -4.82 -8.27
N ALA A 36 -17.37 -5.28 -9.29
CA ALA A 36 -17.24 -6.69 -9.61
C ALA A 36 -16.03 -7.30 -8.90
N ALA A 37 -16.17 -8.53 -8.40
CA ALA A 37 -15.07 -9.31 -7.85
C ALA A 37 -14.06 -9.60 -8.97
N GLY A 38 -12.85 -9.08 -8.82
CA GLY A 38 -11.78 -9.28 -9.77
C GLY A 38 -10.78 -10.33 -9.32
N ALA A 39 -9.53 -10.17 -9.74
CA ALA A 39 -8.52 -11.22 -9.73
C ALA A 39 -7.92 -11.47 -8.33
N ASN A 40 -7.49 -12.72 -8.12
CA ASN A 40 -6.51 -13.05 -7.09
C ASN A 40 -5.10 -12.90 -7.68
N ALA A 41 -4.28 -12.04 -7.09
CA ALA A 41 -2.88 -11.84 -7.49
C ALA A 41 -2.72 -11.72 -9.02
N ASP A 42 -1.97 -12.62 -9.65
CA ASP A 42 -1.63 -12.64 -11.08
C ASP A 42 -2.59 -13.45 -11.96
N ASP A 43 -3.84 -13.68 -11.52
CA ASP A 43 -4.89 -14.23 -12.39
C ASP A 43 -5.37 -13.19 -13.42
N TYR A 44 -4.49 -12.86 -14.35
CA TYR A 44 -4.73 -11.94 -15.46
C TYR A 44 -5.87 -12.42 -16.36
N LYS A 45 -6.09 -13.73 -16.45
CA LYS A 45 -7.19 -14.31 -17.23
C LYS A 45 -8.54 -13.96 -16.63
N TRP A 46 -8.66 -13.89 -15.30
CA TRP A 46 -9.86 -13.40 -14.63
C TRP A 46 -10.18 -11.96 -15.05
N THR A 47 -9.19 -11.07 -14.97
CA THR A 47 -9.34 -9.66 -15.37
C THR A 47 -9.75 -9.53 -16.84
N GLU A 48 -9.05 -10.22 -17.74
CA GLU A 48 -9.37 -10.25 -19.18
C GLU A 48 -10.82 -10.70 -19.43
N THR A 49 -11.25 -11.79 -18.80
CA THR A 49 -12.60 -12.34 -18.95
C THR A 49 -13.66 -11.37 -18.42
N CYS A 50 -13.44 -10.82 -17.23
CA CYS A 50 -14.34 -9.87 -16.59
C CYS A 50 -14.49 -8.59 -17.42
N MET A 51 -13.38 -8.01 -17.88
CA MET A 51 -13.39 -6.81 -18.71
C MET A 51 -14.07 -7.05 -20.06
N LYS A 52 -13.80 -8.19 -20.71
CA LYS A 52 -14.44 -8.56 -21.98
C LYS A 52 -15.95 -8.76 -21.86
N ASN A 53 -16.41 -9.45 -20.81
CA ASN A 53 -17.81 -9.89 -20.70
C ASN A 53 -18.72 -8.86 -20.03
N MET A 54 -18.21 -8.11 -19.05
CA MET A 54 -18.99 -7.16 -18.25
C MET A 54 -18.76 -5.72 -18.68
N GLY A 55 -17.55 -5.40 -19.17
CA GLY A 55 -17.17 -4.08 -19.68
C GLY A 55 -17.54 -2.97 -18.70
N ARG A 56 -18.37 -2.02 -19.15
CA ARG A 56 -18.75 -0.83 -18.39
C ARG A 56 -20.02 -0.99 -17.53
N GLN A 57 -20.50 -2.22 -17.32
CA GLN A 57 -21.63 -2.51 -16.40
C GLN A 57 -21.22 -2.42 -14.91
N MET A 58 -19.93 -2.21 -14.65
CA MET A 58 -19.34 -2.01 -13.33
C MET A 58 -18.70 -0.63 -13.23
N TRP A 59 -18.71 -0.06 -12.03
CA TRP A 59 -17.89 1.10 -11.67
C TRP A 59 -16.44 0.69 -11.38
N GLY A 60 -16.23 -0.48 -10.78
CA GLY A 60 -14.89 -0.98 -10.46
C GLY A 60 -14.77 -2.49 -10.57
N LEU A 61 -13.54 -2.95 -10.75
CA LEU A 61 -13.13 -4.36 -10.75
C LEU A 61 -12.08 -4.55 -9.67
N THR A 62 -12.25 -5.55 -8.80
CA THR A 62 -11.38 -5.68 -7.64
C THR A 62 -10.04 -6.37 -7.94
N LEU A 63 -9.08 -6.24 -7.03
CA LEU A 63 -7.82 -6.98 -7.03
C LEU A 63 -7.46 -7.31 -5.59
N HIS A 64 -7.18 -8.59 -5.33
CA HIS A 64 -6.77 -9.05 -4.01
C HIS A 64 -5.31 -9.49 -4.07
N TYR A 65 -4.46 -8.94 -3.21
CA TYR A 65 -3.07 -9.38 -3.09
C TYR A 65 -2.51 -9.16 -1.68
N TYR A 66 -2.16 -10.27 -1.02
CA TYR A 66 -1.52 -10.27 0.29
C TYR A 66 -0.01 -10.45 0.17
N THR A 67 0.74 -9.66 0.94
CA THR A 67 2.17 -9.86 1.12
C THR A 67 2.40 -10.99 2.12
N LEU A 68 2.93 -12.13 1.66
CA LEU A 68 3.32 -13.24 2.53
C LEU A 68 4.83 -13.17 2.78
N PRO A 69 5.33 -13.11 4.02
CA PRO A 69 6.77 -12.99 4.30
C PRO A 69 7.65 -14.03 3.60
N THR A 70 7.21 -15.29 3.57
CA THR A 70 7.92 -16.40 2.93
C THR A 70 7.50 -16.67 1.48
N GLY A 71 6.43 -16.00 1.01
CA GLY A 71 5.74 -16.35 -0.24
C GLY A 71 4.96 -17.68 -0.18
N LYS A 72 4.87 -18.35 0.98
CA LYS A 72 4.24 -19.67 1.13
C LYS A 72 3.02 -19.59 2.06
N TRP A 73 1.88 -20.09 1.60
CA TRP A 73 0.63 -20.04 2.36
C TRP A 73 0.66 -20.86 3.66
N ASN A 74 1.27 -22.05 3.62
CA ASN A 74 1.24 -23.00 4.76
C ASN A 74 2.21 -22.63 5.88
N VAL A 75 3.19 -21.75 5.61
CA VAL A 75 4.19 -21.27 6.57
C VAL A 75 4.48 -19.83 6.19
N LYS A 76 3.68 -18.87 6.68
CA LYS A 76 3.74 -17.49 6.18
C LYS A 76 4.92 -16.73 6.76
N GLY A 77 5.37 -17.09 7.96
CA GLY A 77 6.42 -16.40 8.71
C GLY A 77 5.85 -15.60 9.88
N SER A 78 6.72 -15.21 10.81
CA SER A 78 6.33 -14.50 12.03
C SER A 78 6.10 -13.01 11.80
N SER A 79 5.19 -12.44 12.57
CA SER A 79 4.98 -11.00 12.78
C SER A 79 6.14 -10.31 13.52
N THR A 80 6.93 -11.02 14.33
CA THR A 80 7.94 -10.43 15.23
C THR A 80 9.30 -11.14 15.23
N GLN A 81 9.34 -12.43 14.88
CA GLN A 81 10.55 -13.26 14.91
C GLN A 81 11.01 -13.58 13.49
N PHE A 82 11.77 -12.66 12.89
CA PHE A 82 12.29 -12.81 11.53
C PHE A 82 13.66 -12.18 11.39
N ASP A 83 14.47 -12.72 10.49
CA ASP A 83 15.79 -12.20 10.15
C ASP A 83 15.73 -11.26 8.93
N GLU A 84 16.89 -10.73 8.55
CA GLU A 84 16.99 -9.81 7.41
C GLU A 84 16.64 -10.50 6.08
N ALA A 85 16.94 -11.79 5.91
CA ALA A 85 16.63 -12.53 4.68
C ALA A 85 15.11 -12.70 4.49
N GLN A 86 14.37 -13.01 5.56
CA GLN A 86 12.91 -13.02 5.52
C GLN A 86 12.34 -11.61 5.35
N TYR A 87 12.91 -10.59 6.01
CA TYR A 87 12.53 -9.20 5.79
C TYR A 87 12.68 -8.80 4.30
N PHE A 88 13.82 -9.09 3.69
CA PHE A 88 14.08 -8.85 2.27
C PHE A 88 13.04 -9.53 1.38
N THR A 89 12.75 -10.82 1.63
CA THR A 89 11.72 -11.56 0.88
C THR A 89 10.35 -10.94 1.05
N THR A 90 10.02 -10.46 2.25
CA THR A 90 8.76 -9.75 2.52
C THR A 90 8.66 -8.47 1.68
N MET A 91 9.73 -7.66 1.62
CA MET A 91 9.75 -6.42 0.84
C MET A 91 9.71 -6.69 -0.66
N GLN A 92 10.37 -7.74 -1.14
CA GLN A 92 10.26 -8.20 -2.53
C GLN A 92 8.80 -8.56 -2.88
N ASN A 93 8.11 -9.27 -1.99
CA ASN A 93 6.70 -9.62 -2.19
C ASN A 93 5.79 -8.38 -2.11
N CYS A 94 6.08 -7.41 -1.23
CA CYS A 94 5.38 -6.14 -1.17
C CYS A 94 5.45 -5.38 -2.51
N LEU A 95 6.67 -5.24 -3.06
CA LEU A 95 6.91 -4.53 -4.31
C LEU A 95 6.25 -5.19 -5.53
N ARG A 96 5.89 -6.47 -5.47
CA ARG A 96 5.14 -7.14 -6.53
C ARG A 96 3.78 -6.48 -6.80
N MET A 97 3.22 -5.71 -5.87
CA MET A 97 2.01 -4.92 -6.12
C MET A 97 2.16 -4.01 -7.35
N GLU A 98 3.34 -3.41 -7.56
CA GLU A 98 3.63 -2.56 -8.73
C GLU A 98 3.41 -3.31 -10.05
N GLU A 99 3.92 -4.56 -10.13
CA GLU A 99 3.72 -5.42 -11.29
C GLU A 99 2.22 -5.74 -11.50
N LEU A 100 1.53 -6.10 -10.41
CA LEU A 100 0.13 -6.52 -10.48
C LEU A 100 -0.78 -5.38 -10.95
N VAL A 101 -0.67 -4.19 -10.35
CA VAL A 101 -1.49 -3.04 -10.76
C VAL A 101 -1.15 -2.62 -12.19
N THR A 102 0.13 -2.65 -12.59
CA THR A 102 0.54 -2.34 -13.97
C THR A 102 -0.07 -3.30 -14.97
N LYS A 103 0.08 -4.62 -14.76
CA LYS A 103 -0.36 -5.63 -15.73
C LYS A 103 -1.87 -5.77 -15.79
N HIS A 104 -2.57 -5.70 -14.65
CA HIS A 104 -4.05 -5.68 -14.65
C HIS A 104 -4.58 -4.41 -15.31
N SER A 105 -4.01 -3.25 -15.02
CA SER A 105 -4.39 -1.99 -15.67
C SER A 105 -4.19 -2.04 -17.19
N ALA A 106 -3.07 -2.60 -17.66
CA ALA A 106 -2.81 -2.78 -19.09
C ALA A 106 -3.85 -3.68 -19.77
N ILE A 107 -4.35 -4.71 -19.08
CA ILE A 107 -5.47 -5.54 -19.58
C ILE A 107 -6.75 -4.72 -19.62
N MET A 108 -7.05 -3.98 -18.55
CA MET A 108 -8.23 -3.10 -18.50
C MET A 108 -8.21 -2.06 -19.62
N ASP A 109 -7.05 -1.49 -19.96
CA ASP A 109 -6.87 -0.49 -21.02
C ASP A 109 -7.27 -1.01 -22.40
N LYS A 110 -7.11 -2.32 -22.68
CA LYS A 110 -7.57 -2.93 -23.94
C LYS A 110 -9.08 -2.81 -24.15
N TYR A 111 -9.85 -2.82 -23.06
CA TYR A 111 -11.32 -2.85 -23.07
C TYR A 111 -11.94 -1.51 -22.62
N ASP A 112 -11.18 -0.69 -21.90
CA ASP A 112 -11.61 0.58 -21.33
C ASP A 112 -10.44 1.59 -21.36
N PRO A 113 -10.01 2.06 -22.55
CA PRO A 113 -8.85 2.95 -22.68
C PRO A 113 -9.04 4.32 -22.02
N ASN A 114 -10.29 4.72 -21.75
CA ASN A 114 -10.63 5.97 -21.09
C ASN A 114 -10.69 5.87 -19.55
N LYS A 115 -10.26 4.74 -18.98
CA LYS A 115 -10.14 4.51 -17.53
C LYS A 115 -11.41 4.81 -16.72
N LYS A 116 -12.56 4.40 -17.26
CA LYS A 116 -13.87 4.60 -16.63
C LYS A 116 -14.16 3.57 -15.54
N VAL A 117 -13.68 2.35 -15.70
CA VAL A 117 -13.74 1.31 -14.67
C VAL A 117 -12.54 1.45 -13.74
N ALA A 118 -12.78 1.67 -12.45
CA ALA A 118 -11.72 1.70 -11.45
C ALA A 118 -11.09 0.31 -11.26
N LEU A 119 -9.78 0.25 -11.08
CA LEU A 119 -9.15 -0.86 -10.38
C LEU A 119 -9.32 -0.59 -8.87
N VAL A 120 -9.83 -1.58 -8.15
CA VAL A 120 -10.17 -1.48 -6.73
C VAL A 120 -9.37 -2.53 -5.95
N VAL A 121 -8.31 -2.12 -5.25
CA VAL A 121 -7.46 -3.07 -4.50
C VAL A 121 -8.03 -3.26 -3.09
N ASP A 122 -9.17 -3.94 -2.97
CA ASP A 122 -9.98 -4.01 -1.74
C ASP A 122 -9.56 -5.09 -0.73
N GLU A 123 -8.54 -5.87 -1.05
CA GLU A 123 -7.83 -6.69 -0.06
C GLU A 123 -6.33 -6.64 -0.33
N TRP A 124 -5.60 -6.00 0.58
CA TRP A 124 -4.14 -5.98 0.59
C TRP A 124 -3.59 -5.86 2.00
N GLY A 125 -2.29 -6.08 2.13
CA GLY A 125 -1.56 -6.00 3.39
C GLY A 125 -0.74 -7.26 3.65
N ILE A 126 0.02 -7.26 4.73
CA ILE A 126 0.81 -8.41 5.14
C ILE A 126 -0.04 -9.45 5.88
N TRP A 127 0.15 -10.72 5.54
CA TRP A 127 -0.47 -11.85 6.24
C TRP A 127 0.62 -12.78 6.77
N THR A 128 0.75 -12.86 8.09
CA THR A 128 1.71 -13.71 8.80
C THR A 128 1.02 -14.95 9.40
N ASP A 129 1.81 -15.85 9.97
CA ASP A 129 1.25 -16.81 10.92
C ASP A 129 0.71 -16.03 12.14
N VAL A 130 -0.35 -16.55 12.77
CA VAL A 130 -0.97 -15.88 13.93
C VAL A 130 -0.04 -15.86 15.12
N GLU A 131 -0.25 -14.95 16.08
CA GLU A 131 0.53 -14.95 17.31
C GLU A 131 0.41 -16.30 18.03
N PRO A 132 1.53 -16.84 18.58
CA PRO A 132 1.51 -18.11 19.29
C PRO A 132 0.45 -18.14 20.41
N GLY A 133 -0.32 -19.22 20.45
CA GLY A 133 -1.37 -19.42 21.45
C GLY A 133 -2.71 -18.76 21.13
N THR A 134 -2.83 -18.03 20.02
CA THR A 134 -4.12 -17.48 19.56
C THR A 134 -4.88 -18.44 18.65
N ASN A 135 -6.19 -18.23 18.48
CA ASN A 135 -6.99 -19.03 17.55
C ASN A 135 -6.61 -18.68 16.10
N PRO A 136 -6.18 -19.64 15.27
CA PRO A 136 -5.79 -19.37 13.89
C PRO A 136 -6.91 -18.79 13.02
N GLY A 137 -8.18 -19.07 13.34
CA GLY A 137 -9.32 -18.50 12.63
C GLY A 137 -9.57 -17.01 12.92
N PHE A 138 -8.95 -16.45 13.95
CA PHE A 138 -9.09 -15.03 14.30
C PHE A 138 -8.07 -14.13 13.60
N LEU A 139 -7.03 -14.72 13.00
CA LEU A 139 -6.04 -13.98 12.19
C LEU A 139 -5.35 -12.83 12.95
N TYR A 140 -5.20 -12.99 14.27
CA TYR A 140 -4.50 -12.02 15.10
C TYR A 140 -2.99 -12.15 14.89
N GLN A 141 -2.36 -11.05 14.49
CA GLN A 141 -0.90 -10.92 14.33
C GLN A 141 -0.46 -9.57 14.88
N GLN A 142 0.78 -9.49 15.35
CA GLN A 142 1.38 -8.22 15.74
C GLN A 142 1.67 -7.32 14.51
N ASN A 143 1.91 -6.03 14.75
CA ASN A 143 2.25 -5.03 13.73
C ASN A 143 3.55 -4.30 14.10
N SER A 144 4.54 -4.39 13.22
CA SER A 144 5.92 -3.95 13.38
C SER A 144 6.30 -2.82 12.41
N LEU A 145 7.52 -2.28 12.55
CA LEU A 145 8.06 -1.31 11.59
C LEU A 145 8.06 -1.85 10.15
N ARG A 146 8.32 -3.15 9.94
CA ARG A 146 8.21 -3.80 8.62
C ARG A 146 6.83 -3.56 7.99
N ASP A 147 5.77 -3.65 8.78
CA ASP A 147 4.40 -3.52 8.31
C ASP A 147 4.09 -2.06 7.94
N ALA A 148 4.66 -1.08 8.67
CA ALA A 148 4.64 0.32 8.26
C ALA A 148 5.35 0.57 6.92
N LEU A 149 6.51 -0.05 6.68
CA LEU A 149 7.23 0.08 5.41
C LEU A 149 6.43 -0.52 4.24
N ILE A 150 5.73 -1.64 4.47
CA ILE A 150 4.81 -2.24 3.49
C ILE A 150 3.66 -1.29 3.17
N ALA A 151 3.03 -0.71 4.20
CA ALA A 151 1.92 0.22 4.01
C ALA A 151 2.34 1.46 3.22
N GLY A 152 3.47 2.09 3.58
CA GLY A 152 3.96 3.28 2.87
C GLY A 152 4.29 2.97 1.41
N THR A 153 5.00 1.86 1.18
CA THR A 153 5.37 1.42 -0.18
C THR A 153 4.13 1.14 -1.02
N THR A 154 3.15 0.43 -0.48
CA THR A 154 1.94 0.06 -1.22
C THR A 154 1.06 1.28 -1.50
N LEU A 155 0.94 2.21 -0.57
CA LEU A 155 0.21 3.46 -0.78
C LEU A 155 0.89 4.36 -1.83
N ASN A 156 2.22 4.43 -1.84
CA ASN A 156 2.95 5.12 -2.90
C ASN A 156 2.70 4.49 -4.28
N ILE A 157 2.69 3.15 -4.37
CA ILE A 157 2.33 2.43 -5.60
C ILE A 157 0.92 2.84 -6.05
N PHE A 158 -0.07 2.85 -5.14
CA PHE A 158 -1.42 3.27 -5.50
C PHE A 158 -1.51 4.72 -5.97
N ASN A 159 -0.80 5.64 -5.31
CA ASN A 159 -0.73 7.04 -5.73
C ASN A 159 -0.15 7.18 -7.15
N ASN A 160 0.91 6.42 -7.45
CA ASN A 160 1.56 6.41 -8.76
C ASN A 160 0.67 5.80 -9.87
N HIS A 161 -0.33 5.00 -9.51
CA HIS A 161 -1.33 4.40 -10.40
C HIS A 161 -2.73 5.00 -10.22
N SER A 162 -2.83 6.21 -9.67
CA SER A 162 -4.11 6.85 -9.28
C SER A 162 -5.05 7.18 -10.46
N ASP A 163 -4.55 7.13 -11.69
CA ASP A 163 -5.35 7.26 -12.91
C ASP A 163 -6.27 6.04 -13.15
N ARG A 164 -5.89 4.86 -12.65
CA ARG A 164 -6.67 3.62 -12.73
C ARG A 164 -7.07 3.06 -11.36
N VAL A 165 -6.17 3.05 -10.37
CA VAL A 165 -6.45 2.63 -8.99
C VAL A 165 -7.16 3.75 -8.26
N LYS A 166 -8.47 3.59 -7.96
CA LYS A 166 -9.30 4.65 -7.36
C LYS A 166 -9.85 4.31 -5.99
N MET A 167 -9.54 3.12 -5.49
CA MET A 167 -9.94 2.62 -4.18
C MET A 167 -9.01 1.50 -3.77
N ALA A 168 -8.64 1.47 -2.50
CA ALA A 168 -7.95 0.35 -1.89
C ALA A 168 -8.39 0.19 -0.43
N ASN A 169 -8.40 -1.04 0.08
CA ASN A 169 -8.83 -1.35 1.44
C ASN A 169 -7.84 -2.33 2.09
N LEU A 170 -7.19 -1.85 3.15
CA LEU A 170 -6.25 -2.65 3.92
C LEU A 170 -7.01 -3.74 4.70
N ALA A 171 -6.47 -4.94 4.69
CA ALA A 171 -6.96 -6.07 5.46
C ALA A 171 -6.19 -6.19 6.79
N GLN A 172 -6.80 -5.99 7.96
CA GLN A 172 -8.12 -5.39 8.21
C GLN A 172 -7.99 -4.22 9.20
N THR A 173 -9.10 -3.69 9.70
CA THR A 173 -9.07 -2.45 10.50
C THR A 173 -8.60 -2.65 11.94
N VAL A 174 -9.12 -3.66 12.65
CA VAL A 174 -8.90 -3.85 14.09
C VAL A 174 -8.65 -5.32 14.41
N ASN A 175 -7.60 -5.63 15.18
CA ASN A 175 -7.20 -6.97 15.66
C ASN A 175 -6.92 -8.07 14.61
N VAL A 176 -7.17 -7.81 13.33
CA VAL A 176 -7.14 -8.81 12.28
C VAL A 176 -6.14 -8.39 11.20
N LEU A 177 -5.23 -9.31 10.86
CA LEU A 177 -4.20 -9.12 9.82
C LEU A 177 -3.36 -7.85 10.07
N GLN A 178 -3.16 -7.00 9.06
CA GLN A 178 -2.37 -5.77 9.19
C GLN A 178 -3.17 -4.64 9.85
N ALA A 179 -3.64 -4.87 11.07
CA ALA A 179 -4.54 -3.95 11.76
C ALA A 179 -3.95 -2.54 11.96
N LEU A 180 -4.81 -1.52 11.87
CA LEU A 180 -4.49 -0.16 12.29
C LEU A 180 -4.51 -0.05 13.83
N VAL A 181 -5.40 -0.81 14.47
CA VAL A 181 -5.60 -0.76 15.92
C VAL A 181 -5.61 -2.17 16.49
N LEU A 182 -4.93 -2.35 17.62
CA LEU A 182 -5.04 -3.57 18.43
C LEU A 182 -5.68 -3.23 19.77
N THR A 183 -6.56 -4.10 20.27
CA THR A 183 -7.29 -3.92 21.52
C THR A 183 -7.13 -5.14 22.43
N GLU A 184 -6.94 -4.91 23.72
CA GLU A 184 -6.96 -5.94 24.76
C GLU A 184 -7.89 -5.47 25.88
N LYS A 185 -9.11 -6.02 25.93
CA LYS A 185 -10.15 -5.59 26.87
C LYS A 185 -10.40 -4.07 26.75
N ASN A 186 -10.01 -3.30 27.76
CA ASN A 186 -10.15 -1.85 27.83
C ASN A 186 -8.92 -1.08 27.32
N LYS A 187 -7.87 -1.78 26.88
CA LYS A 187 -6.66 -1.17 26.31
C LYS A 187 -6.75 -1.12 24.80
N MET A 188 -6.12 -0.09 24.23
CA MET A 188 -6.00 0.12 22.80
C MET A 188 -4.59 0.62 22.49
N ILE A 189 -4.00 0.13 21.41
CA ILE A 189 -2.75 0.67 20.86
C ILE A 189 -2.91 1.00 19.38
N LEU A 190 -2.20 2.02 18.95
CA LEU A 190 -2.07 2.39 17.54
C LEU A 190 -0.87 1.64 16.99
N THR A 191 -1.05 0.98 15.84
CA THR A 191 0.04 0.22 15.23
C THR A 191 0.98 1.14 14.44
N PRO A 192 2.20 0.69 14.12
CA PRO A 192 3.04 1.36 13.13
C PRO A 192 2.30 1.62 11.80
N THR A 193 1.44 0.69 11.37
CA THR A 193 0.62 0.87 10.17
C THR A 193 -0.38 2.03 10.32
N TYR A 194 -1.02 2.22 11.48
CA TYR A 194 -1.87 3.40 11.73
C TYR A 194 -1.13 4.70 11.49
N HIS A 195 0.11 4.81 11.99
CA HIS A 195 0.91 6.03 11.84
C HIS A 195 1.24 6.32 10.38
N VAL A 196 1.37 5.31 9.52
CA VAL A 196 1.51 5.53 8.07
C VAL A 196 0.23 6.11 7.47
N PHE A 197 -0.94 5.57 7.81
CA PHE A 197 -2.21 6.13 7.35
C PHE A 197 -2.41 7.57 7.85
N ASP A 198 -1.98 7.88 9.08
CA ASP A 198 -1.98 9.23 9.64
C ASP A 198 -1.06 10.18 8.86
N LEU A 199 0.17 9.75 8.55
CA LEU A 199 1.11 10.51 7.71
C LEU A 199 0.58 10.75 6.29
N TYR A 200 -0.10 9.76 5.70
CA TYR A 200 -0.50 9.78 4.30
C TYR A 200 -1.82 10.51 4.04
N LYS A 201 -2.50 11.04 5.08
CA LYS A 201 -3.72 11.85 4.91
C LYS A 201 -3.54 13.03 3.95
N VAL A 202 -2.34 13.58 3.87
CA VAL A 202 -1.99 14.69 2.96
C VAL A 202 -2.14 14.34 1.47
N HIS A 203 -2.20 13.04 1.13
CA HIS A 203 -2.40 12.56 -0.24
C HIS A 203 -3.88 12.33 -0.59
N GLN A 204 -4.80 12.43 0.37
CA GLN A 204 -6.24 12.24 0.11
C GLN A 204 -6.78 13.37 -0.77
N ASP A 205 -7.42 12.99 -1.88
CA ASP A 205 -7.92 13.91 -2.93
C ASP A 205 -6.87 14.87 -3.51
N ALA A 206 -5.58 14.61 -3.26
CA ALA A 206 -4.49 15.42 -3.75
C ALA A 206 -4.20 15.13 -5.24
N LYS A 207 -3.68 16.12 -5.94
CA LYS A 207 -3.27 15.98 -7.34
C LYS A 207 -1.95 15.25 -7.42
N TYR A 208 -1.90 14.09 -8.08
CA TYR A 208 -0.65 13.38 -8.36
C TYR A 208 0.36 14.25 -9.11
N LEU A 209 1.62 14.19 -8.68
CA LEU A 209 2.77 14.80 -9.36
C LEU A 209 3.70 13.69 -9.85
N PRO A 210 3.90 13.54 -11.18
CA PRO A 210 4.83 12.56 -11.72
C PRO A 210 6.24 12.75 -11.17
N ILE A 211 6.86 11.64 -10.76
CA ILE A 211 8.25 11.59 -10.31
C ILE A 211 9.01 10.58 -11.17
N ASP A 212 10.20 10.98 -11.58
CA ASP A 212 11.23 10.06 -12.06
C ASP A 212 12.41 10.09 -11.08
N PHE A 213 12.91 8.91 -10.71
CA PHE A 213 14.03 8.79 -9.78
C PHE A 213 14.78 7.47 -9.96
N ALA A 214 16.07 7.49 -9.63
CA ALA A 214 16.89 6.29 -9.54
C ALA A 214 17.03 5.87 -8.07
N SER A 215 16.53 4.68 -7.74
CA SER A 215 16.76 4.08 -6.42
C SER A 215 18.12 3.37 -6.39
N PRO A 216 18.91 3.47 -5.30
CA PRO A 216 19.95 2.49 -5.05
C PRO A 216 19.34 1.11 -4.79
N ASP A 217 20.14 0.06 -4.95
CA ASP A 217 19.76 -1.32 -4.66
C ASP A 217 19.90 -1.62 -3.16
N TYR A 218 18.87 -2.21 -2.56
CA TYR A 218 18.97 -2.99 -1.33
C TYR A 218 19.26 -4.45 -1.73
N VAL A 219 20.32 -5.04 -1.19
CA VAL A 219 20.86 -6.34 -1.62
C VAL A 219 20.85 -7.32 -0.46
N SER A 220 20.38 -8.54 -0.71
CA SER A 220 20.46 -9.68 0.23
C SER A 220 20.89 -10.92 -0.54
N GLY A 221 22.11 -11.39 -0.28
CA GLY A 221 22.71 -12.49 -1.03
C GLY A 221 22.92 -12.12 -2.50
N ASP A 222 22.35 -12.91 -3.41
CA ASP A 222 22.39 -12.73 -4.85
C ASP A 222 21.20 -11.90 -5.41
N LYS A 223 20.26 -11.52 -4.53
CA LYS A 223 19.04 -10.78 -4.91
C LYS A 223 19.15 -9.31 -4.56
N LYS A 224 18.42 -8.50 -5.33
CA LYS A 224 18.30 -7.06 -5.10
C LYS A 224 16.89 -6.54 -5.38
N ILE A 225 16.50 -5.49 -4.66
CA ILE A 225 15.26 -4.72 -4.85
C ILE A 225 15.59 -3.23 -4.75
N PRO A 226 14.76 -2.32 -5.31
CA PRO A 226 14.93 -0.89 -5.06
C PRO A 226 14.81 -0.61 -3.56
N ALA A 227 15.80 0.09 -3.00
CA ALA A 227 15.80 0.47 -1.59
C ALA A 227 14.83 1.62 -1.29
N LEU A 228 14.55 2.49 -2.25
CA LEU A 228 13.71 3.68 -2.07
C LEU A 228 12.44 3.57 -2.91
N ASN A 229 11.30 3.81 -2.29
CA ASN A 229 10.01 3.94 -2.97
C ASN A 229 9.44 5.34 -2.68
N VAL A 230 8.90 6.02 -3.71
CA VAL A 230 8.55 7.45 -3.65
C VAL A 230 7.20 7.72 -4.33
N SER A 231 6.43 8.66 -3.79
CA SER A 231 5.28 9.30 -4.45
C SER A 231 5.26 10.80 -4.11
N ALA A 232 4.63 11.61 -4.97
CA ALA A 232 4.32 13.00 -4.64
C ALA A 232 2.93 13.41 -5.10
N SER A 233 2.38 14.36 -4.36
CA SER A 233 1.12 15.02 -4.71
C SER A 233 1.13 16.48 -4.30
N GLN A 234 0.23 17.25 -4.89
CA GLN A 234 -0.08 18.62 -4.48
C GLN A 234 -1.47 18.64 -3.84
N ASP A 235 -1.57 19.14 -2.62
CA ASP A 235 -2.87 19.27 -1.94
C ASP A 235 -3.69 20.45 -2.50
N ALA A 236 -4.94 20.57 -2.03
CA ALA A 236 -5.85 21.64 -2.45
C ALA A 236 -5.38 23.06 -2.06
N ASN A 237 -4.46 23.19 -1.10
CA ASN A 237 -3.85 24.45 -0.69
C ASN A 237 -2.58 24.78 -1.49
N GLY A 238 -2.17 23.89 -2.41
CA GLY A 238 -0.99 24.04 -3.25
C GLY A 238 0.31 23.56 -2.60
N ALA A 239 0.29 23.03 -1.38
CA ALA A 239 1.49 22.45 -0.76
C ALA A 239 1.83 21.11 -1.42
N ILE A 240 3.13 20.85 -1.58
CA ILE A 240 3.64 19.66 -2.23
C ILE A 240 4.10 18.68 -1.16
N HIS A 241 3.58 17.46 -1.21
CA HIS A 241 3.90 16.39 -0.28
C HIS A 241 4.70 15.32 -1.02
N ILE A 242 5.86 14.95 -0.48
CA ILE A 242 6.71 13.88 -1.02
C ILE A 242 6.86 12.81 0.05
N SER A 243 6.31 11.62 -0.22
CA SER A 243 6.41 10.46 0.65
C SER A 243 7.55 9.55 0.17
N LEU A 244 8.44 9.19 1.08
CA LEU A 244 9.63 8.38 0.82
C LEU A 244 9.70 7.20 1.79
N VAL A 245 9.90 6.00 1.26
CA VAL A 245 10.07 4.79 2.07
C VAL A 245 11.43 4.19 1.77
N ASN A 246 12.31 4.16 2.76
CA ASN A 246 13.60 3.47 2.68
C ASN A 246 13.48 2.07 3.27
N LEU A 247 13.58 1.07 2.40
CA LEU A 247 13.49 -0.36 2.70
C LEU A 247 14.81 -0.96 3.15
N ASP A 248 15.95 -0.30 2.91
CA ASP A 248 17.25 -0.80 3.38
C ASP A 248 17.35 -0.60 4.91
N PRO A 249 17.52 -1.67 5.71
CA PRO A 249 17.58 -1.56 7.17
C PRO A 249 18.96 -1.11 7.67
N ASN A 250 19.96 -1.03 6.79
CA ASN A 250 21.36 -0.80 7.13
C ASN A 250 21.92 0.52 6.54
N LYS A 251 21.30 1.05 5.48
CA LYS A 251 21.82 2.23 4.77
C LYS A 251 20.83 3.38 4.74
N LYS A 252 21.33 4.56 5.10
CA LYS A 252 20.69 5.84 4.80
C LYS A 252 20.85 6.20 3.32
N ILE A 253 19.88 6.93 2.77
CA ILE A 253 19.86 7.34 1.36
C ILE A 253 19.87 8.86 1.28
N ASN A 254 20.85 9.41 0.55
CA ASN A 254 20.95 10.85 0.31
C ASN A 254 20.25 11.21 -1.00
N ILE A 255 19.36 12.20 -0.92
CA ILE A 255 18.65 12.76 -2.06
C ILE A 255 19.13 14.20 -2.24
N SER A 256 19.45 14.57 -3.48
CA SER A 256 19.78 15.93 -3.87
C SER A 256 19.24 16.17 -5.27
N THR A 257 18.10 16.85 -5.37
CA THR A 257 17.40 17.03 -6.64
C THR A 257 16.91 18.46 -6.82
N ALA A 258 16.95 18.95 -8.06
CA ALA A 258 16.26 20.17 -8.45
C ALA A 258 14.78 19.83 -8.67
N LEU A 259 13.89 20.69 -8.18
CA LEU A 259 12.45 20.55 -8.36
C LEU A 259 11.99 21.59 -9.38
N ASP A 260 12.40 21.40 -10.64
CA ASP A 260 12.16 22.35 -11.71
C ASP A 260 10.65 22.50 -11.99
N GLY A 261 10.22 23.73 -12.25
CA GLY A 261 8.81 24.06 -12.43
C GLY A 261 7.99 24.16 -11.15
N LEU A 262 8.59 23.92 -9.97
CA LEU A 262 7.93 24.03 -8.67
C LEU A 262 8.43 25.24 -7.88
N ASN A 263 7.50 26.07 -7.39
CA ASN A 263 7.80 27.17 -6.49
C ASN A 263 7.58 26.75 -5.03
N TRP A 264 8.66 26.74 -4.26
CA TRP A 264 8.63 26.40 -2.83
C TRP A 264 9.73 27.20 -2.10
N LYS A 265 9.53 27.56 -0.84
CA LYS A 265 10.47 28.31 0.01
C LYS A 265 10.91 27.51 1.22
N THR A 266 10.00 26.74 1.82
CA THR A 266 10.27 25.98 3.04
C THR A 266 10.07 24.49 2.79
N VAL A 267 10.78 23.69 3.58
CA VAL A 267 10.57 22.24 3.67
C VAL A 267 10.51 21.86 5.15
N THR A 268 9.48 21.11 5.50
CA THR A 268 9.37 20.43 6.80
C THR A 268 9.15 18.94 6.54
N GLY A 269 9.32 18.11 7.57
CA GLY A 269 8.99 16.71 7.42
C GLY A 269 8.59 16.04 8.70
N GLN A 270 7.99 14.88 8.54
CA GLN A 270 7.71 13.91 9.59
C GLN A 270 8.32 12.57 9.21
N ILE A 271 8.70 11.79 10.23
CA ILE A 271 9.30 10.47 10.05
C ILE A 271 8.65 9.47 11.01
N LEU A 272 8.51 8.24 10.51
CA LEU A 272 8.23 7.04 11.27
C LEU A 272 9.37 6.05 11.06
N THR A 273 10.03 5.64 12.15
CA THR A 273 11.14 4.67 12.11
C THR A 273 11.30 4.02 13.49
N SER A 274 12.20 3.04 13.61
CA SER A 274 12.59 2.41 14.87
C SER A 274 14.01 1.87 14.78
N ALA A 275 14.52 1.29 15.86
CA ALA A 275 15.85 0.70 15.88
C ALA A 275 15.93 -0.59 15.06
N LYS A 276 14.83 -1.35 14.98
CA LYS A 276 14.74 -2.59 14.20
C LYS A 276 13.44 -2.68 13.39
N VAL A 277 13.51 -3.33 12.23
CA VAL A 277 12.33 -3.65 11.40
C VAL A 277 11.26 -4.48 12.13
N ASN A 278 11.64 -5.25 13.17
CA ASN A 278 10.72 -6.06 13.96
C ASN A 278 10.28 -5.40 15.28
N ASP A 279 10.61 -4.12 15.51
CA ASP A 279 10.07 -3.37 16.63
C ASP A 279 8.56 -3.15 16.45
N VAL A 280 7.81 -3.21 17.56
CA VAL A 280 6.34 -3.15 17.61
C VAL A 280 5.89 -2.21 18.72
N ASN A 281 4.66 -1.69 18.61
CA ASN A 281 3.95 -1.15 19.78
C ASN A 281 3.28 -2.30 20.53
N SER A 282 3.25 -2.24 21.86
CA SER A 282 2.61 -3.26 22.70
C SER A 282 1.73 -2.62 23.77
N PHE A 283 0.89 -3.40 24.44
CA PHE A 283 0.06 -2.88 25.54
C PHE A 283 0.87 -2.41 26.76
N THR A 284 2.16 -2.76 26.86
CA THR A 284 3.07 -2.27 27.91
C THR A 284 3.98 -1.13 27.43
N ASP A 285 4.20 -1.01 26.12
CA ASP A 285 4.94 0.08 25.49
C ASP A 285 4.20 0.54 24.22
N PRO A 286 3.10 1.31 24.39
CA PRO A 286 2.15 1.58 23.30
C PRO A 286 2.65 2.60 22.28
N ASN A 287 3.75 3.31 22.58
CA ASN A 287 4.25 4.43 21.79
C ASN A 287 5.73 4.26 21.40
N LYS A 288 6.25 3.02 21.35
CA LYS A 288 7.63 2.75 20.93
C LYS A 288 7.92 3.30 19.53
N ILE A 289 6.96 3.13 18.63
CA ILE A 289 6.97 3.63 17.25
C ILE A 289 5.82 4.62 17.11
N HIS A 290 6.17 5.88 16.89
CA HIS A 290 5.23 6.98 16.68
C HIS A 290 5.85 8.01 15.73
N ILE A 291 5.02 8.90 15.18
CA ILE A 291 5.46 9.95 14.28
C ILE A 291 6.25 11.00 15.05
N VAL A 292 7.43 11.37 14.54
CA VAL A 292 8.22 12.48 15.07
C VAL A 292 8.60 13.46 13.97
N LYS A 293 9.03 14.66 14.36
CA LYS A 293 9.52 15.67 13.40
C LYS A 293 10.80 15.17 12.71
N PHE A 294 10.84 15.29 11.39
CA PHE A 294 12.03 15.02 10.59
C PHE A 294 12.76 16.32 10.26
N ASN A 295 14.03 16.42 10.67
CA ASN A 295 14.89 17.58 10.42
C ASN A 295 15.99 17.30 9.36
N GLY A 296 15.95 16.14 8.70
CA GLY A 296 16.98 15.73 7.73
C GLY A 296 16.78 16.28 6.32
N ALA A 297 15.80 17.17 6.09
CA ALA A 297 15.56 17.83 4.81
C ALA A 297 15.82 19.33 4.90
N LYS A 298 16.39 19.89 3.83
CA LYS A 298 16.64 21.32 3.69
C LYS A 298 16.57 21.77 2.23
N LYS A 299 16.30 23.06 2.05
CA LYS A 299 16.51 23.74 0.78
C LYS A 299 17.98 24.16 0.65
N SER A 300 18.61 23.88 -0.49
CA SER A 300 19.99 24.27 -0.80
C SER A 300 20.01 24.91 -2.19
N GLY A 301 19.91 26.24 -2.24
CA GLY A 301 19.63 26.96 -3.48
C GLY A 301 18.25 26.59 -4.03
N ASN A 302 18.18 26.06 -5.26
CA ASN A 302 16.97 25.52 -5.86
C ASN A 302 16.77 24.01 -5.61
N LYS A 303 17.68 23.35 -4.88
CA LYS A 303 17.64 21.90 -4.66
C LYS A 303 16.98 21.54 -3.34
N LEU A 304 16.22 20.46 -3.35
CA LEU A 304 15.85 19.71 -2.17
C LEU A 304 17.01 18.76 -1.82
N SER A 305 17.54 18.88 -0.62
CA SER A 305 18.53 17.96 -0.07
C SER A 305 17.94 17.27 1.16
N ALA A 306 17.91 15.93 1.15
CA ALA A 306 17.38 15.14 2.25
C ALA A 306 18.23 13.89 2.51
N GLU A 307 18.48 13.59 3.79
CA GLU A 307 19.10 12.34 4.23
C GLU A 307 18.02 11.43 4.83
N ILE A 308 17.56 10.45 4.06
CA ILE A 308 16.50 9.52 4.45
C ILE A 308 17.13 8.39 5.29
N PRO A 309 16.77 8.24 6.58
CA PRO A 309 17.32 7.19 7.42
C PRO A 309 17.00 5.79 6.90
N ALA A 310 17.79 4.79 7.32
CA ALA A 310 17.46 3.38 7.09
C ALA A 310 16.07 3.04 7.67
N GLN A 311 15.39 2.03 7.11
CA GLN A 311 14.09 1.51 7.59
C GLN A 311 13.12 2.61 8.04
N SER A 312 12.75 3.51 7.13
CA SER A 312 11.96 4.69 7.50
C SER A 312 10.89 5.04 6.48
N VAL A 313 9.81 5.65 6.98
CA VAL A 313 8.81 6.37 6.19
C VAL A 313 8.96 7.85 6.51
N VAL A 314 9.27 8.66 5.51
CA VAL A 314 9.40 10.11 5.61
C VAL A 314 8.35 10.76 4.72
N VAL A 315 7.63 11.76 5.25
CA VAL A 315 6.77 12.65 4.44
C VAL A 315 7.33 14.06 4.57
N LEU A 316 7.70 14.65 3.43
CA LEU A 316 8.16 16.03 3.33
C LEU A 316 7.01 16.90 2.84
N GLU A 317 6.86 18.08 3.44
CA GLU A 317 5.93 19.13 3.00
C GLU A 317 6.75 20.32 2.50
N LEU A 318 6.50 20.72 1.26
CA LEU A 318 7.11 21.88 0.61
C LEU A 318 6.03 22.96 0.41
N LYS A 319 6.29 24.15 0.94
CA LYS A 319 5.39 25.32 0.86
C LYS A 319 6.10 26.51 0.22
N ASN A 320 5.37 27.28 -0.57
CA ASN A 320 5.84 28.56 -1.13
C ASN A 320 5.79 29.70 -0.11
#